data_AF-A0A2J7PF40-F1
#
_entry.id   AF-A0A2J7PF40-F1
#
_cell.length_a   1.000
_cell.length_b   1.000
_cell.length_c   1.000
_cell.angle_alpha   90.00
_cell.angle_beta   90.00
_cell.angle_gamma   90.00
#
_symmetry.space_group_name_H-M   'P 1'
#
loop_
_entity.id
_entity.type
_entity.pdbx_description
1 polymer ?
#
loop_
_entity_poly.entity_id
_entity_poly.type
_entity_poly.pdbx_seq_one_letter_code
_entity_poly.pdbx_strand_id
1 'polypeptide(L)'
;MNNVNNGFLGFENVHIPREHMLMKYSKVLEDGSYIKSTNEKLAYGGMTFVRVSILKVVSTLLAKACTIAIRYSAVRRQSEMKPGEPEPQILDYRTQQYKLFPYLAASFALKFTGKWLLNICTEVFSELEEGKLERLPELHALSCCLKAVCTTEAAQGAETCRLACGGHGYMMCSNLPSLYGLITAACTYEGENTVLLLQTARYLMKAWQQAVGGMAMTPTVAYLKQAVSGSNGTPCWEGSTACIVSAFQQVAARKVKHSADIMGQRIQEGVSPEDAWNMTSVELVQCAEAHGRAILVERFVAAVAELNVSVALKTVLAQLRDLYTIYTLLRNSGDFLMYTEMTPLDYCNLQNRMETLLSELRPNAVGIVDGFDFHDDIIASTLGSWDGQVYDRLFAAASKSPLNQDTVNESFHKYLKPMLKSGL
;
A
#
# COMPACT_ATOMS: atom_id res chain seq x y z
N MET A 1 -17.29 2.55 7.27
CA MET A 1 -17.15 3.61 8.30
C MET A 1 -18.52 4.08 8.79
N ASN A 2 -19.41 3.16 9.16
CA ASN A 2 -20.81 3.54 9.47
C ASN A 2 -20.96 4.14 10.88
N ASN A 3 -19.92 4.00 11.72
CA ASN A 3 -19.84 4.64 13.03
C ASN A 3 -19.31 6.08 12.95
N VAL A 4 -18.93 6.55 11.75
CA VAL A 4 -18.50 7.94 11.52
C VAL A 4 -19.67 8.71 10.92
N ASN A 5 -20.08 9.78 11.59
CA ASN A 5 -21.18 10.65 11.16
C ASN A 5 -20.68 11.64 10.09
N ASN A 6 -20.39 11.12 8.89
CA ASN A 6 -20.09 11.98 7.75
C ASN A 6 -21.30 12.87 7.47
N GLY A 7 -21.11 14.19 7.55
CA GLY A 7 -22.18 15.17 7.45
C GLY A 7 -22.05 16.08 6.23
N PHE A 8 -23.05 16.94 6.06
CA PHE A 8 -23.01 18.09 5.16
C PHE A 8 -23.17 19.37 5.98
N LEU A 9 -22.67 20.49 5.47
CA LEU A 9 -22.79 21.79 6.12
C LEU A 9 -23.09 22.85 5.06
N GLY A 10 -24.14 23.63 5.28
CA GLY A 10 -24.52 24.78 4.47
C GLY A 10 -24.48 26.05 5.31
N PHE A 11 -23.97 27.13 4.72
CA PHE A 11 -23.93 28.44 5.36
C PHE A 11 -24.80 29.41 4.56
N GLU A 12 -25.67 30.15 5.23
CA GLU A 12 -26.42 31.26 4.64
C GLU A 12 -26.07 32.54 5.40
N ASN A 13 -25.29 33.43 4.76
CA ASN A 13 -24.85 34.71 5.32
C ASN A 13 -24.29 34.62 6.76
N VAL A 14 -23.55 33.55 7.07
CA VAL A 14 -22.91 33.37 8.38
C VAL A 14 -21.73 34.33 8.52
N HIS A 15 -21.80 35.20 9.52
CA HIS A 15 -20.74 36.14 9.84
C HIS A 15 -19.88 35.60 10.97
N ILE A 16 -18.57 35.62 10.78
CA ILE A 16 -17.58 35.29 11.80
C ILE A 16 -16.61 36.47 11.97
N PRO A 17 -16.05 36.69 13.17
CA PRO A 17 -14.96 37.63 13.36
C PRO A 17 -13.81 37.36 12.38
N ARG A 18 -13.16 38.43 11.90
CA ARG A 18 -12.01 38.35 10.98
C ARG A 18 -10.89 37.48 11.57
N GLU A 19 -10.72 37.55 12.89
CA GLU A 19 -9.72 36.83 13.68
C GLU A 19 -9.91 35.31 13.66
N HIS A 20 -11.08 34.80 13.22
CA HIS A 20 -11.31 33.36 13.05
C HIS A 20 -10.65 32.80 11.78
N MET A 21 -10.18 33.64 10.86
CA MET A 21 -9.34 33.19 9.75
C MET A 21 -7.98 32.72 10.30
N LEU A 22 -7.52 31.54 9.87
CA LEU A 22 -6.20 31.01 10.26
C LEU A 22 -5.08 31.79 9.57
N MET A 23 -4.61 32.87 10.22
CA MET A 23 -3.69 33.84 9.60
C MET A 23 -2.17 33.58 9.79
N LYS A 24 -1.75 32.33 10.04
CA LYS A 24 -0.31 32.01 10.27
C LYS A 24 0.55 32.35 9.05
N TYR A 25 0.08 32.04 7.84
CA TYR A 25 0.84 32.21 6.60
C TYR A 25 0.23 33.22 5.63
N SER A 26 -1.04 33.57 5.77
CA SER A 26 -1.71 34.57 4.92
C SER A 26 -2.58 35.43 5.79
N LYS A 27 -2.63 36.75 5.52
CA LYS A 27 -3.31 37.71 6.41
C LYS A 27 -4.31 38.53 5.63
N VAL A 28 -5.41 38.89 6.29
CA VAL A 28 -6.34 39.94 5.84
C VAL A 28 -6.33 41.01 6.92
N LEU A 29 -5.89 42.22 6.57
CA LEU A 29 -5.84 43.35 7.49
C LEU A 29 -7.26 43.91 7.75
N GLU A 30 -7.39 44.80 8.73
CA GLU A 30 -8.70 45.40 9.11
C GLU A 30 -9.34 46.21 7.99
N ASP A 31 -8.52 46.76 7.08
CA ASP A 31 -8.95 47.50 5.89
C ASP A 31 -9.32 46.58 4.69
N GLY A 32 -9.18 45.25 4.84
CA GLY A 32 -9.42 44.27 3.79
C GLY A 32 -8.20 43.94 2.92
N SER A 33 -7.04 44.55 3.15
CA SER A 33 -5.81 44.27 2.40
C SER A 33 -5.31 42.83 2.62
N TYR A 34 -5.02 42.11 1.54
CA TYR A 34 -4.53 40.73 1.59
C TYR A 34 -3.00 40.64 1.51
N ILE A 35 -2.38 39.94 2.47
CA ILE A 35 -0.95 39.60 2.47
C ILE A 35 -0.82 38.12 2.15
N LYS A 36 -0.27 37.82 0.97
CA LYS A 36 -0.06 36.45 0.48
C LYS A 36 1.05 35.73 1.25
N SER A 37 0.89 34.42 1.42
CA SER A 37 1.96 33.55 1.91
C SER A 37 3.21 33.60 1.03
N THR A 38 4.38 33.52 1.66
CA THR A 38 5.67 33.35 1.00
C THR A 38 5.76 32.03 0.24
N ASN A 39 5.02 31.00 0.68
CA ASN A 39 4.93 29.72 -0.02
C ASN A 39 3.54 29.10 0.18
N GLU A 40 2.82 28.91 -0.92
CA GLU A 40 1.46 28.31 -0.93
C GLU A 40 1.48 26.88 -0.37
N LYS A 41 2.61 26.17 -0.43
CA LYS A 41 2.71 24.79 0.03
C LYS A 41 2.63 24.63 1.56
N LEU A 42 2.80 25.73 2.30
CA LEU A 42 2.69 25.76 3.76
C LEU A 42 1.28 25.39 4.25
N ALA A 43 0.25 25.63 3.41
CA ALA A 43 -1.12 25.25 3.72
C ALA A 43 -1.36 23.73 3.67
N TYR A 44 -0.50 22.95 2.98
CA TYR A 44 -0.67 21.50 2.83
C TYR A 44 -0.04 20.68 3.97
N GLY A 45 0.53 21.32 5.00
CA GLY A 45 1.19 20.63 6.11
C GLY A 45 0.29 19.60 6.80
N GLY A 46 -0.97 19.99 7.11
CA GLY A 46 -1.96 19.09 7.71
C GLY A 46 -2.24 17.85 6.85
N MET A 47 -2.59 18.04 5.57
CA MET A 47 -2.84 16.93 4.64
C MET A 47 -1.62 16.01 4.47
N THR A 48 -0.42 16.59 4.38
CA THR A 48 0.83 15.83 4.24
C THR A 48 1.04 14.93 5.45
N PHE A 49 0.86 15.44 6.67
CA PHE A 49 0.94 14.64 7.89
C PHE A 49 -0.07 13.48 7.92
N VAL A 50 -1.32 13.75 7.54
CA VAL A 50 -2.36 12.73 7.50
C VAL A 50 -2.00 11.66 6.48
N ARG A 51 -1.56 12.03 5.27
CA ARG A 51 -1.10 11.07 4.24
C ARG A 51 0.01 10.16 4.74
N VAL A 52 1.00 10.71 5.43
CA VAL A 52 2.09 9.91 6.02
C VAL A 52 1.56 8.96 7.10
N SER A 53 0.63 9.42 7.93
CA SER A 53 -0.01 8.60 8.97
C SER A 53 -0.85 7.46 8.41
N ILE A 54 -1.47 7.64 7.23
CA ILE A 54 -2.24 6.58 6.55
C ILE A 54 -1.40 5.33 6.29
N LEU A 55 -0.11 5.46 5.93
CA LEU A 55 0.77 4.31 5.68
C LEU A 55 0.84 3.39 6.91
N LYS A 56 0.99 3.98 8.11
CA LYS A 56 0.98 3.23 9.37
C LYS A 56 -0.36 2.52 9.57
N VAL A 57 -1.47 3.22 9.33
CA VAL A 57 -2.82 2.66 9.47
C VAL A 57 -3.00 1.46 8.54
N VAL A 58 -2.77 1.61 7.23
CA VAL A 58 -3.01 0.53 6.27
C VAL A 58 -2.04 -0.63 6.42
N SER A 59 -0.78 -0.39 6.83
CA SER A 59 0.16 -1.48 7.15
C SER A 59 -0.34 -2.34 8.30
N THR A 60 -0.94 -1.72 9.33
CA THR A 60 -1.48 -2.42 10.50
C THR A 60 -2.78 -3.15 10.17
N LEU A 61 -3.67 -2.54 9.37
CA LEU A 61 -4.89 -3.20 8.92
C LEU A 61 -4.60 -4.39 7.98
N LEU A 62 -3.59 -4.27 7.10
CA LEU A 62 -3.11 -5.39 6.28
C LEU A 62 -2.54 -6.50 7.17
N ALA A 63 -1.71 -6.17 8.15
CA ALA A 63 -1.18 -7.14 9.12
C ALA A 63 -2.31 -7.90 9.85
N LYS A 64 -3.38 -7.22 10.26
CA LYS A 64 -4.58 -7.87 10.83
C LYS A 64 -5.24 -8.82 9.85
N ALA A 65 -5.44 -8.42 8.60
CA ALA A 65 -6.03 -9.28 7.57
C ALA A 65 -5.17 -10.53 7.31
N CYS A 66 -3.85 -10.37 7.22
CA CYS A 66 -2.90 -11.47 7.10
C CYS A 66 -2.95 -12.39 8.33
N THR A 67 -3.05 -11.84 9.55
CA THR A 67 -3.16 -12.62 10.78
C THR A 67 -4.38 -13.54 10.75
N ILE A 68 -5.55 -12.98 10.39
CA ILE A 68 -6.78 -13.75 10.28
C ILE A 68 -6.63 -14.87 9.24
N ALA A 69 -6.16 -14.53 8.04
CA ALA A 69 -6.08 -15.50 6.94
C ALA A 69 -5.03 -16.59 7.19
N ILE A 70 -3.88 -16.25 7.78
CA ILE A 70 -2.80 -17.22 8.05
C ILE A 70 -3.18 -18.16 9.20
N ARG A 71 -3.71 -17.63 10.32
CA ARG A 71 -4.21 -18.47 11.42
C ARG A 71 -5.32 -19.41 10.94
N TYR A 72 -6.30 -18.88 10.20
CA TYR A 72 -7.35 -19.70 9.61
C TYR A 72 -6.80 -20.77 8.66
N SER A 73 -5.82 -20.42 7.82
CA SER A 73 -5.22 -21.37 6.88
C SER A 73 -4.43 -22.49 7.56
N ALA A 74 -3.91 -22.26 8.76
CA ALA A 74 -3.29 -23.28 9.58
C ALA A 74 -4.31 -24.19 10.28
N VAL A 75 -5.54 -23.74 10.51
CA VAL A 75 -6.61 -24.57 11.13
C VAL A 75 -7.42 -25.32 10.07
N ARG A 76 -7.75 -24.65 8.96
CA ARG A 76 -8.61 -25.20 7.93
C ARG A 76 -7.91 -26.32 7.17
N ARG A 77 -8.57 -27.46 7.07
CA ARG A 77 -8.21 -28.58 6.20
C ARG A 77 -9.23 -28.69 5.08
N GLN A 78 -8.77 -28.91 3.85
CA GLN A 78 -9.65 -29.09 2.71
C GLN A 78 -8.90 -29.75 1.55
N SER A 79 -9.57 -30.67 0.87
CA SER A 79 -9.10 -31.40 -0.32
C SER A 79 -7.94 -32.36 -0.02
N GLU A 80 -7.61 -33.21 -0.98
CA GLU A 80 -6.53 -34.17 -0.88
C GLU A 80 -5.34 -33.69 -1.71
N MET A 81 -4.14 -33.66 -1.10
CA MET A 81 -2.90 -33.42 -1.85
C MET A 81 -2.35 -34.73 -2.42
N LYS A 82 -2.54 -35.83 -1.68
CA LYS A 82 -2.19 -37.18 -2.10
C LYS A 82 -3.41 -38.08 -1.88
N PRO A 83 -3.79 -38.89 -2.88
CA PRO A 83 -4.96 -39.76 -2.76
C PRO A 83 -4.89 -40.67 -1.53
N GLY A 84 -5.94 -40.64 -0.70
CA GLY A 84 -6.07 -41.50 0.48
C GLY A 84 -5.31 -41.04 1.73
N GLU A 85 -4.60 -39.91 1.69
CA GLU A 85 -4.08 -39.25 2.89
C GLU A 85 -5.13 -38.29 3.50
N PRO A 86 -5.11 -38.01 4.82
CA PRO A 86 -5.99 -37.01 5.43
C PRO A 86 -5.82 -35.63 4.80
N GLU A 87 -6.91 -34.86 4.76
CA GLU A 87 -6.89 -33.49 4.22
C GLU A 87 -5.82 -32.63 4.94
N PRO A 88 -4.84 -32.05 4.21
CA PRO A 88 -3.78 -31.26 4.81
C PRO A 88 -4.30 -29.88 5.22
N GLN A 89 -3.50 -29.12 5.97
CA GLN A 89 -3.82 -27.72 6.23
C GLN A 89 -3.82 -26.97 4.90
N ILE A 90 -4.78 -26.08 4.66
CA ILE A 90 -4.82 -25.36 3.38
C ILE A 90 -3.57 -24.49 3.18
N LEU A 91 -2.89 -24.11 4.26
CA LEU A 91 -1.60 -23.40 4.23
C LEU A 91 -0.45 -24.26 3.67
N ASP A 92 -0.62 -25.57 3.53
CA ASP A 92 0.39 -26.46 2.91
C ASP A 92 0.39 -26.36 1.38
N TYR A 93 -0.71 -25.90 0.78
CA TYR A 93 -0.76 -25.67 -0.66
C TYR A 93 0.06 -24.45 -1.06
N ARG A 94 0.92 -24.63 -2.08
CA ARG A 94 1.75 -23.56 -2.65
C ARG A 94 0.93 -22.35 -3.10
N THR A 95 -0.24 -22.58 -3.63
CA THR A 95 -1.15 -21.50 -4.06
C THR A 95 -1.66 -20.67 -2.90
N GLN A 96 -1.91 -21.26 -1.72
CA GLN A 96 -2.30 -20.54 -0.52
C GLN A 96 -1.12 -19.73 0.05
N GLN A 97 0.07 -20.32 0.07
CA GLN A 97 1.31 -19.63 0.48
C GLN A 97 1.59 -18.43 -0.45
N TYR A 98 1.51 -18.63 -1.76
CA TYR A 98 1.72 -17.59 -2.78
C TYR A 98 0.70 -16.46 -2.66
N LYS A 99 -0.56 -16.76 -2.29
CA LYS A 99 -1.57 -15.72 -2.03
C LYS A 99 -1.26 -14.90 -0.79
N LEU A 100 -0.81 -15.52 0.30
CA LEU A 100 -0.76 -14.87 1.62
C LEU A 100 0.61 -14.28 1.97
N PHE A 101 1.71 -15.02 1.73
CA PHE A 101 3.02 -14.64 2.23
C PHE A 101 3.60 -13.37 1.58
N PRO A 102 3.37 -13.08 0.29
CA PRO A 102 3.77 -11.79 -0.27
C PRO A 102 3.09 -10.60 0.41
N TYR A 103 1.81 -10.71 0.75
CA TYR A 103 1.09 -9.64 1.47
C TYR A 103 1.46 -9.57 2.96
N LEU A 104 1.83 -10.70 3.57
CA LEU A 104 2.48 -10.69 4.88
C LEU A 104 3.78 -9.89 4.83
N ALA A 105 4.64 -10.16 3.84
CA ALA A 105 5.88 -9.42 3.64
C ALA A 105 5.63 -7.92 3.31
N ALA A 106 4.61 -7.63 2.49
CA ALA A 106 4.19 -6.25 2.19
C ALA A 106 3.80 -5.49 3.47
N SER A 107 3.13 -6.12 4.44
CA SER A 107 2.79 -5.46 5.70
C SER A 107 4.03 -4.93 6.45
N PHE A 108 5.17 -5.63 6.37
CA PHE A 108 6.45 -5.17 6.91
C PHE A 108 7.07 -4.06 6.05
N ALA A 109 7.08 -4.23 4.72
CA ALA A 109 7.60 -3.22 3.79
C ALA A 109 6.91 -1.85 3.99
N LEU A 110 5.57 -1.87 4.06
CA LEU A 110 4.73 -0.69 4.29
C LEU A 110 4.99 -0.10 5.69
N LYS A 111 5.15 -0.94 6.73
CA LYS A 111 5.43 -0.48 8.09
C LYS A 111 6.79 0.21 8.21
N PHE A 112 7.85 -0.38 7.66
CA PHE A 112 9.19 0.21 7.70
C PHE A 112 9.27 1.50 6.89
N THR A 113 8.65 1.51 5.69
CA THR A 113 8.61 2.71 4.84
C THR A 113 7.77 3.82 5.48
N GLY A 114 6.64 3.48 6.10
CA GLY A 114 5.82 4.44 6.85
C GLY A 114 6.55 5.05 8.04
N LYS A 115 7.34 4.25 8.79
CA LYS A 115 8.19 4.75 9.87
C LYS A 115 9.25 5.73 9.35
N TRP A 116 9.94 5.37 8.27
CA TRP A 116 10.93 6.23 7.63
C TRP A 116 10.32 7.55 7.16
N LEU A 117 9.17 7.50 6.48
CA LEU A 117 8.50 8.69 5.97
C LEU A 117 7.99 9.60 7.10
N LEU A 118 7.53 9.03 8.21
CA LEU A 118 7.13 9.80 9.39
C LEU A 118 8.31 10.55 10.02
N ASN A 119 9.49 9.94 10.07
CA ASN A 119 10.69 10.61 10.55
C ASN A 119 11.05 11.81 9.65
N ILE A 120 11.07 11.62 8.33
CA ILE A 120 11.30 12.72 7.37
C ILE A 120 10.25 13.81 7.54
N CYS A 121 8.97 13.45 7.66
CA CYS A 121 7.89 14.42 7.86
C CYS A 121 8.12 15.28 9.11
N THR A 122 8.54 14.64 10.21
CA THR A 122 8.84 15.33 11.47
C THR A 122 10.04 16.26 11.35
N GLU A 123 11.13 15.81 10.73
CA GLU A 123 12.32 16.64 10.46
C GLU A 123 11.97 17.88 9.63
N VAL A 124 11.26 17.69 8.51
CA VAL A 124 10.90 18.78 7.60
C VAL A 124 9.94 19.77 8.26
N PHE A 125 9.05 19.31 9.14
CA PHE A 125 8.21 20.23 9.91
C PHE A 125 8.99 21.00 10.98
N SER A 126 10.03 20.41 11.57
CA SER A 126 10.95 21.16 12.45
C SER A 126 11.72 22.23 11.67
N GLU A 127 12.26 21.88 10.50
CA GLU A 127 12.94 22.82 9.59
C GLU A 127 12.02 23.96 9.13
N LEU A 128 10.73 23.66 8.97
CA LEU A 128 9.72 24.64 8.58
C LEU A 128 9.53 25.75 9.63
N GLU A 129 9.66 25.44 10.92
CA GLU A 129 9.61 26.42 11.99
C GLU A 129 10.80 27.38 11.95
N GLU A 130 11.92 26.94 11.37
CA GLU A 130 13.12 27.75 11.11
C GLU A 130 13.06 28.50 9.77
N GLY A 131 11.99 28.36 9.00
CA GLY A 131 11.81 29.02 7.69
C GLY A 131 12.49 28.32 6.51
N LYS A 132 12.97 27.08 6.68
CA LYS A 132 13.57 26.27 5.60
C LYS A 132 12.48 25.53 4.83
N LEU A 133 12.49 25.67 3.50
CA LEU A 133 11.39 25.23 2.61
C LEU A 133 11.84 24.23 1.54
N GLU A 134 13.13 23.91 1.48
CA GLU A 134 13.79 23.21 0.37
C GLU A 134 13.30 21.76 0.24
N ARG A 135 13.05 21.08 1.36
CA ARG A 135 12.61 19.67 1.40
C ARG A 135 11.08 19.49 1.27
N LEU A 136 10.29 20.56 1.36
CA LEU A 136 8.83 20.48 1.29
C LEU A 136 8.29 19.90 -0.04
N PRO A 137 8.83 20.26 -1.22
CA PRO A 137 8.35 19.68 -2.49
C PRO A 137 8.56 18.16 -2.55
N GLU A 138 9.70 17.67 -2.05
CA GLU A 138 10.03 16.24 -2.01
C GLU A 138 9.13 15.52 -1.00
N LEU A 139 8.97 16.04 0.22
CA LEU A 139 8.06 15.45 1.22
C LEU A 139 6.63 15.34 0.69
N HIS A 140 6.14 16.40 0.03
CA HIS A 140 4.82 16.37 -0.59
C HIS A 140 4.71 15.25 -1.64
N ALA A 141 5.66 15.17 -2.58
CA ALA A 141 5.66 14.15 -3.62
C ALA A 141 5.74 12.73 -3.03
N LEU A 142 6.59 12.50 -2.03
CA LEU A 142 6.69 11.22 -1.32
C LEU A 142 5.39 10.85 -0.61
N SER A 143 4.76 11.81 0.07
CA SER A 143 3.49 11.59 0.76
C SER A 143 2.38 11.21 -0.20
N CYS A 144 2.31 11.85 -1.38
CA CYS A 144 1.33 11.54 -2.43
C CYS A 144 1.58 10.14 -3.01
N CYS A 145 2.82 9.87 -3.41
CA CYS A 145 3.24 8.63 -4.03
C CYS A 145 3.01 7.42 -3.11
N LEU A 146 3.59 7.46 -1.91
CA LEU A 146 3.58 6.32 -1.02
C LEU A 146 2.20 6.10 -0.40
N LYS A 147 1.39 7.16 -0.18
CA LYS A 147 -0.02 6.96 0.19
C LYS A 147 -0.75 6.19 -0.91
N ALA A 148 -0.62 6.60 -2.17
CA ALA A 148 -1.31 5.93 -3.28
C ALA A 148 -0.87 4.48 -3.46
N VAL A 149 0.44 4.21 -3.46
CA VAL A 149 0.98 2.85 -3.66
C VAL A 149 0.64 1.94 -2.46
N CYS A 150 0.89 2.40 -1.23
CA CYS A 150 0.67 1.57 -0.03
C CYS A 150 -0.81 1.26 0.21
N THR A 151 -1.72 2.22 -0.03
CA THR A 151 -3.17 1.99 0.15
C THR A 151 -3.70 1.02 -0.90
N THR A 152 -3.26 1.14 -2.15
CA THR A 152 -3.63 0.21 -3.24
C THR A 152 -3.14 -1.21 -2.93
N GLU A 153 -1.88 -1.36 -2.53
CA GLU A 153 -1.30 -2.66 -2.19
C GLU A 153 -1.99 -3.29 -0.97
N ALA A 154 -2.25 -2.51 0.08
CA ALA A 154 -2.97 -3.00 1.25
C ALA A 154 -4.42 -3.40 0.92
N ALA A 155 -5.12 -2.67 0.05
CA ALA A 155 -6.48 -3.00 -0.34
C ALA A 155 -6.54 -4.34 -1.10
N GLN A 156 -5.61 -4.55 -2.04
CA GLN A 156 -5.49 -5.82 -2.77
C GLN A 156 -5.13 -6.98 -1.83
N GLY A 157 -4.23 -6.75 -0.88
CA GLY A 157 -3.83 -7.75 0.11
C GLY A 157 -4.96 -8.15 1.05
N ALA A 158 -5.74 -7.19 1.53
CA ALA A 158 -6.89 -7.45 2.39
C ALA A 158 -7.98 -8.27 1.68
N GLU A 159 -8.29 -7.94 0.43
CA GLU A 159 -9.24 -8.73 -0.36
C GLU A 159 -8.70 -10.13 -0.68
N THR A 160 -7.41 -10.25 -0.97
CA THR A 160 -6.76 -11.56 -1.15
C THR A 160 -6.86 -12.41 0.12
N CYS A 161 -6.64 -11.82 1.30
CA CYS A 161 -6.82 -12.49 2.59
C CYS A 161 -8.27 -12.95 2.80
N ARG A 162 -9.25 -12.11 2.42
CA ARG A 162 -10.69 -12.46 2.46
C ARG A 162 -11.00 -13.67 1.58
N LEU A 163 -10.55 -13.63 0.33
CA LEU A 163 -10.76 -14.70 -0.65
C LEU A 163 -10.03 -16.00 -0.25
N ALA A 164 -8.86 -15.89 0.39
CA ALA A 164 -8.09 -17.03 0.89
C ALA A 164 -8.79 -17.79 2.03
N CYS A 165 -9.76 -17.16 2.70
CA CYS A 165 -10.58 -17.80 3.75
C CYS A 165 -11.84 -18.49 3.20
N GLY A 166 -12.03 -18.54 1.88
CA GLY A 166 -13.18 -19.16 1.22
C GLY A 166 -14.51 -18.54 1.65
N GLY A 167 -15.56 -19.37 1.72
CA GLY A 167 -16.91 -18.90 2.10
C GLY A 167 -16.99 -18.25 3.48
N HIS A 168 -16.21 -18.74 4.46
CA HIS A 168 -16.19 -18.14 5.79
C HIS A 168 -15.58 -16.73 5.81
N GLY A 169 -14.67 -16.42 4.89
CA GLY A 169 -14.12 -15.07 4.73
C GLY A 169 -15.15 -14.02 4.29
N TYR A 170 -16.30 -14.44 3.75
CA TYR A 170 -17.40 -13.53 3.42
C TYR A 170 -18.19 -13.09 4.66
N MET A 171 -18.21 -13.90 5.71
CA MET A 171 -19.01 -13.64 6.91
C MET A 171 -18.47 -12.43 7.68
N MET A 172 -19.36 -11.59 8.22
CA MET A 172 -18.97 -10.43 9.01
C MET A 172 -18.17 -10.79 10.27
N CYS A 173 -18.42 -11.96 10.86
CA CYS A 173 -17.67 -12.46 12.01
C CYS A 173 -16.21 -12.84 11.69
N SER A 174 -15.82 -12.94 10.41
CA SER A 174 -14.42 -13.02 10.01
C SER A 174 -13.69 -11.67 10.13
N ASN A 175 -14.44 -10.56 10.21
CA ASN A 175 -13.98 -9.17 10.17
C ASN A 175 -13.21 -8.73 8.90
N LEU A 176 -12.91 -9.65 7.97
CA LEU A 176 -12.19 -9.33 6.72
C LEU A 176 -12.97 -8.35 5.81
N PRO A 177 -14.31 -8.46 5.64
CA PRO A 177 -15.08 -7.46 4.89
C PRO A 177 -14.97 -6.05 5.48
N SER A 178 -15.03 -5.92 6.81
CA SER A 178 -14.89 -4.63 7.51
C SER A 178 -13.49 -4.05 7.33
N LEU A 179 -12.44 -4.87 7.49
CA LEU A 179 -11.06 -4.45 7.29
C LEU A 179 -10.81 -3.97 5.85
N TYR A 180 -11.29 -4.72 4.86
CA TYR A 180 -11.22 -4.31 3.45
C TYR A 180 -11.91 -2.95 3.24
N GLY A 181 -13.13 -2.77 3.77
CA GLY A 181 -13.87 -1.51 3.66
C GLY A 181 -13.15 -0.31 4.29
N LEU A 182 -12.41 -0.51 5.38
CA LEU A 182 -11.59 0.54 6.00
C LEU A 182 -10.35 0.87 5.16
N ILE A 183 -9.65 -0.14 4.66
CA ILE A 183 -8.43 0.04 3.86
C ILE A 183 -8.76 0.69 2.51
N THR A 184 -9.78 0.22 1.80
CA THR A 184 -10.09 0.70 0.44
C THR A 184 -10.54 2.16 0.44
N ALA A 185 -11.18 2.63 1.51
CA ALA A 185 -11.53 4.04 1.64
C ALA A 185 -10.28 4.94 1.73
N ALA A 186 -9.16 4.43 2.25
CA ALA A 186 -7.90 5.16 2.25
C ALA A 186 -7.34 5.37 0.84
N CYS A 187 -7.87 4.70 -0.20
CA CYS A 187 -7.52 4.98 -1.59
C CYS A 187 -8.18 6.26 -2.12
N THR A 188 -9.19 6.82 -1.43
CA THR A 188 -9.96 7.97 -1.91
C THR A 188 -9.80 9.21 -1.04
N TYR A 189 -9.89 9.08 0.29
CA TYR A 189 -9.73 10.23 1.17
C TYR A 189 -8.27 10.73 1.19
N GLU A 190 -8.10 12.01 1.56
CA GLU A 190 -6.81 12.70 1.56
C GLU A 190 -6.11 12.74 0.19
N GLY A 191 -6.90 12.64 -0.87
CA GLY A 191 -6.50 12.66 -2.27
C GLY A 191 -6.71 11.32 -2.95
N GLU A 192 -7.47 11.33 -4.05
CA GLU A 192 -7.68 10.15 -4.88
C GLU A 192 -6.33 9.65 -5.44
N ASN A 193 -6.10 8.34 -5.40
CA ASN A 193 -4.79 7.75 -5.66
C ASN A 193 -4.21 8.11 -7.04
N THR A 194 -4.99 8.10 -8.11
CA THR A 194 -4.52 8.50 -9.45
C THR A 194 -4.14 9.98 -9.47
N VAL A 195 -4.93 10.85 -8.85
CA VAL A 195 -4.60 12.29 -8.73
C VAL A 195 -3.29 12.50 -7.95
N LEU A 196 -3.07 11.76 -6.88
CA LEU A 196 -1.82 11.82 -6.10
C LEU A 196 -0.60 11.29 -6.87
N LEU A 197 -0.78 10.24 -7.68
CA LEU A 197 0.27 9.76 -8.58
C LEU A 197 0.61 10.82 -9.64
N LEU A 198 -0.38 11.54 -10.18
CA LEU A 198 -0.13 12.67 -11.09
C LEU A 198 0.61 13.84 -10.41
N GLN A 199 0.33 14.12 -9.13
CA GLN A 199 1.12 15.10 -8.36
C GLN A 199 2.58 14.66 -8.20
N THR A 200 2.80 13.37 -7.94
CA THR A 200 4.14 12.77 -7.89
C THR A 200 4.83 12.87 -9.25
N ALA A 201 4.12 12.55 -10.33
CA ALA A 201 4.65 12.62 -11.69
C ALA A 201 5.15 14.03 -12.02
N ARG A 202 4.42 15.09 -11.63
CA ARG A 202 4.88 16.48 -11.84
C ARG A 202 6.22 16.74 -11.16
N TYR A 203 6.39 16.25 -9.94
CA TYR A 203 7.67 16.34 -9.23
C TYR A 203 8.76 15.56 -9.97
N LEU A 204 8.48 14.34 -10.44
CA LEU A 204 9.42 13.51 -11.19
C LEU A 204 9.82 14.13 -12.54
N MET A 205 8.89 14.75 -13.28
CA MET A 205 9.21 15.45 -14.53
C MET A 205 10.15 16.63 -14.29
N LYS A 206 9.91 17.39 -13.22
CA LYS A 206 10.83 18.47 -12.83
C LYS A 206 12.19 17.93 -12.40
N ALA A 207 12.20 16.88 -11.59
CA ALA A 207 13.43 16.22 -11.15
C ALA A 207 14.24 15.66 -12.34
N TRP A 208 13.57 15.12 -13.35
CA TRP A 208 14.20 14.66 -14.59
C TRP A 208 14.88 15.81 -15.34
N GLN A 209 14.19 16.93 -15.53
CA GLN A 209 14.77 18.13 -16.17
C GLN A 209 15.98 18.67 -15.39
N GLN A 210 15.91 18.66 -14.05
CA GLN A 210 17.02 19.05 -13.19
C GLN A 210 18.22 18.09 -13.33
N ALA A 211 17.97 16.79 -13.41
CA ALA A 211 19.01 15.78 -13.62
C ALA A 211 19.68 15.94 -14.99
N VAL A 212 18.89 16.17 -16.05
CA VAL A 212 19.40 16.50 -17.40
C VAL A 212 20.23 17.78 -17.39
N GLY A 213 19.81 18.79 -16.63
CA GLY A 213 20.56 20.03 -16.42
C GLY A 213 21.78 19.91 -15.50
N GLY A 214 22.12 18.71 -15.02
CA GLY A 214 23.30 18.46 -14.18
C GLY A 214 23.17 18.92 -12.72
N MET A 215 21.97 19.29 -12.27
CA MET A 215 21.75 19.79 -10.91
C MET A 215 22.01 18.72 -9.83
N ALA A 216 22.17 19.16 -8.59
CA ALA A 216 22.18 18.27 -7.44
C ALA A 216 20.77 17.72 -7.21
N MET A 217 20.68 16.41 -6.97
CA MET A 217 19.42 15.72 -6.74
C MET A 217 19.27 15.39 -5.25
N THR A 218 18.04 15.40 -4.75
CA THR A 218 17.76 14.86 -3.42
C THR A 218 17.90 13.34 -3.41
N PRO A 219 18.14 12.71 -2.24
CA PRO A 219 18.44 11.28 -2.17
C PRO A 219 17.39 10.38 -2.83
N THR A 220 16.10 10.70 -2.69
CA THR A 220 15.01 9.82 -3.19
C THR A 220 14.87 9.80 -4.71
N VAL A 221 15.48 10.76 -5.41
CA VAL A 221 15.51 10.84 -6.89
C VAL A 221 16.94 10.90 -7.45
N ALA A 222 17.96 10.64 -6.62
CA ALA A 222 19.36 10.66 -7.02
C ALA A 222 19.68 9.65 -8.14
N TYR A 223 18.92 8.55 -8.19
CA TYR A 223 19.03 7.53 -9.24
C TYR A 223 18.69 8.07 -10.64
N LEU A 224 17.92 9.16 -10.77
CA LEU A 224 17.64 9.78 -12.07
C LEU A 224 18.91 10.33 -12.73
N LYS A 225 19.85 10.86 -11.93
CA LYS A 225 21.11 11.38 -12.44
C LYS A 225 21.97 10.28 -13.07
N GLN A 226 21.96 9.09 -12.47
CA GLN A 226 22.67 7.91 -13.00
C GLN A 226 22.10 7.47 -14.35
N ALA A 227 20.78 7.57 -14.52
CA ALA A 227 20.12 7.24 -15.78
C ALA A 227 20.40 8.27 -16.89
N VAL A 228 20.55 9.54 -16.56
CA VAL A 228 20.91 10.62 -17.52
C VAL A 228 22.34 10.46 -18.01
N SER A 229 23.29 10.20 -17.11
CA SER A 229 24.71 10.20 -17.47
C SER A 229 25.14 8.99 -18.30
N GLY A 230 24.32 7.93 -18.37
CA GLY A 230 24.63 6.68 -19.08
C GLY A 230 25.93 6.01 -18.58
N SER A 231 26.47 6.48 -17.45
CA SER A 231 27.90 6.40 -17.14
C SER A 231 28.27 5.25 -16.21
N ASN A 232 27.38 4.31 -15.99
CA ASN A 232 27.74 2.96 -15.59
C ASN A 232 27.02 2.06 -16.57
N GLY A 233 27.75 1.23 -17.32
CA GLY A 233 27.14 0.14 -18.07
C GLY A 233 26.12 -0.55 -17.18
N THR A 234 24.95 -0.88 -17.73
CA THR A 234 23.88 -1.48 -16.95
C THR A 234 24.50 -2.62 -16.13
N PRO A 235 24.47 -2.57 -14.78
CA PRO A 235 25.18 -3.56 -14.00
C PRO A 235 24.69 -4.93 -14.43
N CYS A 236 25.63 -5.86 -14.66
CA CYS A 236 25.30 -7.23 -15.01
C CYS A 236 24.28 -7.76 -14.00
N TRP A 237 23.28 -8.49 -14.47
CA TRP A 237 22.30 -9.07 -13.57
C TRP A 237 22.98 -10.14 -12.70
N GLU A 238 23.22 -9.81 -11.44
CA GLU A 238 23.84 -10.72 -10.46
C GLU A 238 22.82 -11.36 -9.51
N GLY A 239 21.56 -10.90 -9.53
CA GLY A 239 20.48 -11.42 -8.67
C GLY A 239 20.63 -11.08 -7.17
N SER A 240 21.64 -10.29 -6.78
CA SER A 240 21.83 -9.83 -5.41
C SER A 240 20.74 -8.84 -4.98
N THR A 241 20.55 -8.64 -3.67
CA THR A 241 19.60 -7.64 -3.16
C THR A 241 19.90 -6.22 -3.68
N ALA A 242 21.19 -5.87 -3.80
CA ALA A 242 21.62 -4.59 -4.36
C ALA A 242 21.30 -4.48 -5.87
N CYS A 243 21.49 -5.56 -6.61
CA CYS A 243 21.10 -5.66 -8.02
C CYS A 243 19.59 -5.44 -8.19
N ILE A 244 18.76 -6.07 -7.35
CA ILE A 244 17.29 -5.89 -7.38
C ILE A 244 16.92 -4.43 -7.09
N VAL A 245 17.48 -3.81 -6.04
CA VAL A 245 17.22 -2.38 -5.74
C VAL A 245 17.59 -1.49 -6.92
N SER A 246 18.76 -1.70 -7.52
CA SER A 246 19.20 -0.97 -8.71
C SER A 246 18.24 -1.18 -9.88
N ALA A 247 17.75 -2.41 -10.10
CA ALA A 247 16.81 -2.73 -11.16
C ALA A 247 15.48 -1.97 -11.00
N PHE A 248 14.92 -1.88 -9.78
CA PHE A 248 13.73 -1.06 -9.51
C PHE A 248 13.98 0.43 -9.80
N GLN A 249 15.14 0.97 -9.40
CA GLN A 249 15.52 2.35 -9.68
C GLN A 249 15.70 2.61 -11.19
N GLN A 250 16.28 1.65 -11.93
CA GLN A 250 16.42 1.73 -13.38
C GLN A 250 15.06 1.73 -14.09
N VAL A 251 14.15 0.84 -13.71
CA VAL A 251 12.77 0.83 -14.22
C VAL A 251 12.09 2.17 -13.97
N ALA A 252 12.16 2.69 -12.74
CA ALA A 252 11.57 3.99 -12.39
C ALA A 252 12.16 5.12 -13.24
N ALA A 253 13.49 5.17 -13.41
CA ALA A 253 14.14 6.20 -14.20
C ALA A 253 13.80 6.13 -15.68
N ARG A 254 13.82 4.92 -16.27
CA ARG A 254 13.53 4.73 -17.69
C ARG A 254 12.06 5.02 -18.00
N LYS A 255 11.12 4.76 -17.08
CA LYS A 255 9.72 5.19 -17.22
C LYS A 255 9.55 6.71 -17.12
N VAL A 256 10.27 7.38 -16.23
CA VAL A 256 10.27 8.86 -16.14
C VAL A 256 10.82 9.46 -17.44
N LYS A 257 11.96 8.95 -17.94
CA LYS A 257 12.52 9.33 -19.23
C LYS A 257 11.51 9.12 -20.37
N HIS A 258 10.93 7.93 -20.45
CA HIS A 258 9.95 7.59 -21.49
C HIS A 258 8.75 8.55 -21.49
N SER A 259 8.23 8.88 -20.30
CA SER A 259 7.16 9.86 -20.14
C SER A 259 7.59 11.26 -20.59
N ALA A 260 8.84 11.65 -20.31
CA ALA A 260 9.41 12.93 -20.75
C ALA A 260 9.54 13.02 -22.26
N ASP A 261 10.05 11.95 -22.88
CA ASP A 261 10.29 11.87 -24.31
C ASP A 261 8.95 11.92 -25.08
N ILE A 262 7.95 11.14 -24.67
CA ILE A 262 6.61 11.15 -25.28
C ILE A 262 5.94 12.52 -25.12
N MET A 263 5.97 13.09 -23.92
CA MET A 263 5.35 14.40 -23.68
C MET A 263 6.06 15.49 -24.49
N GLY A 264 7.39 15.44 -24.58
CA GLY A 264 8.19 16.34 -25.41
C GLY A 264 7.88 16.22 -26.90
N GLN A 265 7.72 14.99 -27.40
CA GLN A 265 7.34 14.73 -28.79
C GLN A 265 5.97 15.35 -29.12
N ARG A 266 4.97 15.14 -28.27
CA ARG A 266 3.62 15.70 -28.47
C ARG A 266 3.63 17.23 -28.53
N ILE A 267 4.43 17.87 -27.68
CA ILE A 267 4.59 19.33 -27.69
C ILE A 267 5.28 19.78 -28.99
N GLN A 268 6.28 19.04 -29.48
CA GLN A 268 6.95 19.33 -30.76
C GLN A 268 6.00 19.17 -31.95
N GLU A 269 5.02 18.26 -31.87
CA GLU A 269 3.95 18.06 -32.85
C GLU A 269 2.85 19.14 -32.81
N GLY A 270 2.98 20.13 -31.91
CA GLY A 270 2.08 21.29 -31.82
C GLY A 270 0.96 21.16 -30.79
N VAL A 271 0.96 20.10 -29.97
CA VAL A 271 0.01 19.95 -28.87
C VAL A 271 0.35 20.91 -27.73
N SER A 272 -0.65 21.53 -27.11
CA SER A 272 -0.44 22.40 -25.94
C SER A 272 0.20 21.62 -24.77
N PRO A 273 1.01 22.24 -23.88
CA PRO A 273 1.58 21.55 -22.74
C PRO A 273 0.54 20.88 -21.84
N GLU A 274 -0.63 21.49 -21.67
CA GLU A 274 -1.74 20.98 -20.86
C GLU A 274 -2.37 19.73 -21.49
N ASP A 275 -2.61 19.77 -22.81
CA ASP A 275 -3.17 18.62 -23.54
C ASP A 275 -2.14 17.50 -23.63
N ALA A 276 -0.86 17.82 -23.86
CA ALA A 276 0.23 16.85 -23.88
C ALA A 276 0.37 16.15 -22.52
N TRP A 277 0.23 16.89 -21.42
CA TRP A 277 0.19 16.32 -20.06
C TRP A 277 -0.96 15.33 -19.91
N ASN A 278 -2.18 15.73 -20.30
CA ASN A 278 -3.37 14.88 -20.22
C ASN A 278 -3.25 13.62 -21.10
N MET A 279 -2.76 13.77 -22.33
CA MET A 279 -2.52 12.63 -23.23
C MET A 279 -1.45 11.68 -22.68
N THR A 280 -0.53 12.14 -21.82
CA THR A 280 0.56 11.34 -21.22
C THR A 280 0.24 10.87 -19.81
N SER A 281 -1.00 11.09 -19.34
CA SER A 281 -1.34 10.87 -17.93
C SER A 281 -1.18 9.42 -17.49
N VAL A 282 -1.37 8.46 -18.40
CA VAL A 282 -1.23 7.03 -18.11
C VAL A 282 0.23 6.68 -17.83
N GLU A 283 1.16 7.11 -18.70
CA GLU A 283 2.59 6.89 -18.53
C GLU A 283 3.14 7.65 -17.31
N LEU A 284 2.61 8.85 -17.06
CA LEU A 284 2.93 9.65 -15.88
C LEU A 284 2.52 8.94 -14.58
N VAL A 285 1.34 8.33 -14.54
CA VAL A 285 0.90 7.52 -13.38
C VAL A 285 1.80 6.29 -13.20
N GLN A 286 2.11 5.58 -14.29
CA GLN A 286 2.97 4.40 -14.25
C GLN A 286 4.41 4.72 -13.77
N CYS A 287 4.99 5.84 -14.18
CA CYS A 287 6.33 6.22 -13.72
C CYS A 287 6.33 6.64 -12.24
N ALA A 288 5.28 7.32 -11.77
CA ALA A 288 5.09 7.63 -10.36
C ALA A 288 4.91 6.38 -9.50
N GLU A 289 4.17 5.38 -9.98
CA GLU A 289 3.97 4.10 -9.30
C GLU A 289 5.28 3.29 -9.22
N ALA A 290 6.06 3.26 -10.32
CA ALA A 290 7.38 2.62 -10.34
C ALA A 290 8.36 3.29 -9.37
N HIS A 291 8.34 4.62 -9.27
CA HIS A 291 9.12 5.37 -8.28
C HIS A 291 8.74 4.97 -6.84
N GLY A 292 7.44 4.89 -6.52
CA GLY A 292 6.97 4.47 -5.20
C GLY A 292 7.40 3.05 -4.84
N ARG A 293 7.35 2.12 -5.81
CA ARG A 293 7.85 0.75 -5.62
C ARG A 293 9.36 0.69 -5.38
N ALA A 294 10.14 1.48 -6.12
CA ALA A 294 11.58 1.55 -5.90
C ALA A 294 11.91 2.01 -4.47
N ILE A 295 11.19 3.02 -3.96
CA ILE A 295 11.34 3.48 -2.58
C ILE A 295 10.96 2.37 -1.59
N LEU A 296 9.81 1.71 -1.77
CA LEU A 296 9.38 0.62 -0.86
C LEU A 296 10.43 -0.50 -0.75
N VAL A 297 10.95 -0.94 -1.89
CA VAL A 297 12.00 -1.97 -1.97
C VAL A 297 13.28 -1.50 -1.29
N GLU A 298 13.77 -0.31 -1.65
CA GLU A 298 14.99 0.26 -1.08
C GLU A 298 14.90 0.43 0.43
N ARG A 299 13.77 0.96 0.93
CA ARG A 299 13.55 1.20 2.36
C ARG A 299 13.39 -0.09 3.14
N PHE A 300 12.76 -1.13 2.57
CA PHE A 300 12.67 -2.42 3.25
C PHE A 300 14.05 -3.11 3.33
N VAL A 301 14.83 -3.06 2.25
CA VAL A 301 16.22 -3.56 2.25
C VAL A 301 17.07 -2.85 3.29
N ALA A 302 17.04 -1.52 3.31
CA ALA A 302 17.80 -0.71 4.27
C ALA A 302 17.36 -1.00 5.72
N ALA A 303 16.05 -1.01 5.99
CA ALA A 303 15.54 -1.28 7.34
C ALA A 303 15.98 -2.65 7.86
N VAL A 304 15.89 -3.70 7.05
CA VAL A 304 16.36 -5.04 7.46
C VAL A 304 17.86 -5.05 7.68
N ALA A 305 18.66 -4.33 6.89
CA ALA A 305 20.11 -4.24 7.07
C ALA A 305 20.50 -3.51 8.37
N GLU A 306 19.82 -2.41 8.71
CA GLU A 306 20.12 -1.55 9.86
C GLU A 306 19.63 -2.13 11.21
N LEU A 307 18.65 -3.03 11.20
CA LEU A 307 18.11 -3.61 12.44
C LEU A 307 19.14 -4.44 13.22
N ASN A 308 19.39 -4.05 14.47
CA ASN A 308 20.17 -4.85 15.41
C ASN A 308 19.23 -5.78 16.21
N VAL A 309 19.10 -7.03 15.76
CA VAL A 309 18.21 -8.05 16.31
C VAL A 309 18.90 -9.41 16.33
N SER A 310 18.28 -10.40 16.97
CA SER A 310 18.81 -11.78 16.95
C SER A 310 18.99 -12.30 15.53
N VAL A 311 19.98 -13.18 15.33
CA VAL A 311 20.27 -13.79 14.02
C VAL A 311 19.03 -14.48 13.45
N ALA A 312 18.27 -15.20 14.28
CA ALA A 312 17.04 -15.87 13.87
C ALA A 312 15.99 -14.89 13.32
N LEU A 313 15.74 -13.77 14.02
CA LEU A 313 14.80 -12.75 13.54
C LEU A 313 15.31 -12.05 12.28
N LYS A 314 16.61 -11.77 12.20
CA LYS A 314 17.25 -11.19 11.01
C LYS A 314 17.04 -12.08 9.77
N THR A 315 17.16 -13.40 9.92
CA THR A 315 16.91 -14.38 8.84
C THR A 315 15.47 -14.33 8.36
N VAL A 316 14.49 -14.38 9.25
CA VAL A 316 13.06 -14.32 8.87
C VAL A 316 12.72 -12.99 8.20
N LEU A 317 13.24 -11.87 8.70
CA LEU A 317 13.06 -10.56 8.09
C LEU A 317 13.71 -10.47 6.70
N ALA A 318 14.88 -11.10 6.51
CA ALA A 318 15.53 -11.19 5.21
C ALA A 318 14.72 -12.02 4.21
N GLN A 319 14.13 -13.14 4.65
CA GLN A 319 13.24 -13.96 3.83
C GLN A 319 11.97 -13.21 3.43
N LEU A 320 11.34 -12.49 4.35
CA LEU A 320 10.18 -11.63 4.04
C LEU A 320 10.55 -10.53 3.05
N ARG A 321 11.68 -9.84 3.28
CA ARG A 321 12.21 -8.85 2.35
C ARG A 321 12.41 -9.43 0.96
N ASP A 322 13.12 -10.56 0.84
CA ASP A 322 13.40 -11.17 -0.46
C ASP A 322 12.11 -11.65 -1.13
N LEU A 323 11.16 -12.19 -0.38
CA LEU A 323 9.87 -12.56 -0.93
C LEU A 323 9.13 -11.34 -1.49
N TYR A 324 9.09 -10.23 -0.76
CA TYR A 324 8.44 -9.00 -1.21
C TYR A 324 9.09 -8.43 -2.47
N THR A 325 10.42 -8.31 -2.48
CA THR A 325 11.15 -7.71 -3.60
C THR A 325 11.02 -8.56 -4.86
N ILE A 326 11.19 -9.89 -4.74
CA ILE A 326 11.09 -10.82 -5.86
C ILE A 326 9.64 -10.89 -6.36
N TYR A 327 8.65 -11.03 -5.48
CA TYR A 327 7.24 -11.07 -5.86
C TYR A 327 6.83 -9.81 -6.61
N THR A 328 7.20 -8.64 -6.10
CA THR A 328 6.89 -7.35 -6.72
C THR A 328 7.55 -7.22 -8.09
N LEU A 329 8.78 -7.70 -8.24
CA LEU A 329 9.49 -7.72 -9.52
C LEU A 329 8.78 -8.63 -10.53
N LEU A 330 8.51 -9.88 -10.15
CA LEU A 330 7.87 -10.88 -11.04
C LEU A 330 6.46 -10.42 -11.47
N ARG A 331 5.71 -9.76 -10.59
CA ARG A 331 4.41 -9.13 -10.87
C ARG A 331 4.48 -8.02 -11.93
N ASN A 332 5.65 -7.42 -12.13
CA ASN A 332 5.90 -6.33 -13.07
C ASN A 332 7.01 -6.70 -14.07
N SER A 333 7.21 -8.01 -14.32
CA SER A 333 8.38 -8.53 -15.04
C SER A 333 8.60 -7.93 -16.42
N GLY A 334 7.52 -7.54 -17.12
CA GLY A 334 7.61 -6.87 -18.42
C GLY A 334 8.43 -5.58 -18.38
N ASP A 335 8.32 -4.80 -17.31
CA ASP A 335 9.14 -3.60 -17.14
C ASP A 335 10.61 -3.94 -16.92
N PHE A 336 10.90 -4.97 -16.14
CA PHE A 336 12.27 -5.39 -15.84
C PHE A 336 12.96 -5.97 -17.08
N LEU A 337 12.27 -6.78 -17.88
CA LEU A 337 12.78 -7.30 -19.15
C LEU A 337 13.01 -6.18 -20.19
N MET A 338 12.24 -5.09 -20.11
CA MET A 338 12.36 -3.96 -21.04
C MET A 338 13.45 -2.95 -20.61
N TYR A 339 13.61 -2.74 -19.30
CA TYR A 339 14.36 -1.62 -18.76
C TYR A 339 15.61 -2.02 -17.95
N THR A 340 15.97 -3.30 -17.92
CA THR A 340 17.17 -3.81 -17.22
C THR A 340 17.83 -4.91 -18.04
N GLU A 341 18.97 -5.43 -17.58
CA GLU A 341 19.65 -6.59 -18.20
C GLU A 341 19.08 -7.94 -17.75
N MET A 342 17.95 -7.95 -17.04
CA MET A 342 17.33 -9.20 -16.59
C MET A 342 16.97 -10.06 -17.80
N THR A 343 17.46 -11.29 -17.81
CA THR A 343 17.16 -12.27 -18.88
C THR A 343 16.00 -13.18 -18.50
N PRO A 344 15.43 -13.95 -19.46
CA PRO A 344 14.47 -15.00 -19.15
C PRO A 344 15.01 -16.06 -18.17
N LEU A 345 16.31 -16.34 -18.18
CA LEU A 345 16.93 -17.26 -17.22
C LEU A 345 16.90 -16.69 -15.81
N ASP A 346 17.17 -15.39 -15.66
CA ASP A 346 17.12 -14.70 -14.38
C ASP A 346 15.70 -14.68 -13.82
N TYR A 347 14.69 -14.46 -14.68
CA TYR A 347 13.29 -14.59 -14.30
C TYR A 347 12.98 -15.97 -13.72
N CYS A 348 13.41 -17.05 -14.38
CA CYS A 348 13.23 -18.42 -13.88
C CYS A 348 13.94 -18.64 -12.54
N ASN A 349 15.15 -18.11 -12.36
CA ASN A 349 15.89 -18.20 -11.11
C ASN A 349 15.17 -17.48 -9.96
N LEU A 350 14.63 -16.29 -10.22
CA LEU A 350 13.82 -15.53 -9.27
C LEU A 350 12.52 -16.26 -8.92
N GLN A 351 11.83 -16.85 -9.90
CA GLN A 351 10.64 -17.66 -9.69
C GLN A 351 10.94 -18.85 -8.76
N ASN A 352 12.02 -19.60 -9.03
CA ASN A 352 12.47 -20.71 -8.19
C ASN A 352 12.83 -20.25 -6.76
N ARG A 353 13.49 -19.09 -6.62
CA ARG A 353 13.83 -18.52 -5.32
C ARG A 353 12.57 -18.13 -4.54
N MET A 354 11.58 -17.51 -5.20
CA MET A 354 10.29 -17.19 -4.57
C MET A 354 9.60 -18.44 -4.04
N GLU A 355 9.51 -19.51 -4.84
CA GLU A 355 8.90 -20.78 -4.43
C GLU A 355 9.64 -21.43 -3.25
N THR A 356 10.97 -21.33 -3.24
CA THR A 356 11.80 -21.76 -2.10
C THR A 356 11.44 -20.97 -0.83
N LEU A 357 11.39 -19.63 -0.92
CA LEU A 357 11.02 -18.73 0.17
C LEU A 357 9.63 -19.01 0.73
N LEU A 358 8.65 -19.39 -0.11
CA LEU A 358 7.33 -19.81 0.37
C LEU A 358 7.43 -21.02 1.32
N SER A 359 8.30 -21.99 1.01
CA SER A 359 8.54 -23.16 1.88
C SER A 359 9.29 -22.78 3.16
N GLU A 360 10.29 -21.92 3.04
CA GLU A 360 11.10 -21.48 4.19
C GLU A 360 10.28 -20.67 5.21
N LEU A 361 9.32 -19.87 4.74
CA LEU A 361 8.44 -19.05 5.59
C LEU A 361 7.27 -19.84 6.17
N ARG A 362 6.80 -20.89 5.50
CA ARG A 362 5.67 -21.73 5.95
C ARG A 362 5.73 -22.19 7.41
N PRO A 363 6.85 -22.71 7.95
CA PRO A 363 6.91 -23.14 9.35
C PRO A 363 6.85 -21.96 10.34
N ASN A 364 7.24 -20.75 9.90
CA ASN A 364 7.25 -19.55 10.73
C ASN A 364 5.99 -18.70 10.59
N ALA A 365 5.12 -18.98 9.60
CA ALA A 365 4.02 -18.10 9.21
C ALA A 365 3.10 -17.69 10.37
N VAL A 366 2.70 -18.65 11.22
CA VAL A 366 1.86 -18.36 12.41
C VAL A 366 2.63 -17.54 13.43
N GLY A 367 3.89 -17.90 13.73
CA GLY A 367 4.74 -17.14 14.64
C GLY A 367 5.02 -15.71 14.18
N ILE A 368 5.12 -15.48 12.87
CA ILE A 368 5.30 -14.13 12.30
C ILE A 368 4.04 -13.27 12.56
N VAL A 369 2.84 -13.81 12.31
CA VAL A 369 1.60 -13.05 12.55
C VAL A 369 1.30 -12.88 14.03
N ASP A 370 1.70 -13.83 14.88
CA ASP A 370 1.60 -13.69 16.32
C ASP A 370 2.57 -12.63 16.86
N GLY A 371 3.71 -12.42 16.19
CA GLY A 371 4.65 -11.32 16.48
C GLY A 371 4.07 -9.92 16.28
N PHE A 372 2.90 -9.76 15.65
CA PHE A 372 2.17 -8.50 15.64
C PHE A 372 1.45 -8.20 16.96
N ASP A 373 1.28 -9.21 17.82
CA ASP A 373 0.72 -9.10 19.16
C ASP A 373 -0.69 -8.47 19.20
N PHE A 374 -1.54 -8.89 18.28
CA PHE A 374 -2.94 -8.45 18.28
C PHE A 374 -3.79 -9.34 19.20
N HIS A 375 -4.39 -8.72 20.22
CA HIS A 375 -5.43 -9.36 21.04
C HIS A 375 -6.67 -9.72 20.21
N ASP A 376 -7.39 -10.77 20.60
CA ASP A 376 -8.59 -11.26 19.90
C ASP A 376 -9.69 -10.17 19.81
N ASP A 377 -9.80 -9.29 20.80
CA ASP A 377 -10.74 -8.14 20.78
C ASP A 377 -10.39 -7.10 19.71
N ILE A 378 -9.10 -6.98 19.37
CA ILE A 378 -8.58 -6.03 18.39
C ILE A 378 -8.63 -6.61 16.97
N ILE A 379 -8.45 -7.93 16.84
CA ILE A 379 -8.68 -8.68 15.60
C ILE A 379 -10.18 -8.78 15.31
N ALA A 380 -10.99 -8.98 16.36
CA ALA A 380 -12.44 -9.13 16.34
C ALA A 380 -12.93 -10.16 15.29
N SER A 381 -12.22 -11.29 15.15
CA SER A 381 -12.47 -12.30 14.13
C SER A 381 -12.58 -13.69 14.73
N THR A 382 -13.61 -14.44 14.34
CA THR A 382 -13.75 -15.85 14.68
C THR A 382 -12.74 -16.73 13.95
N LEU A 383 -12.31 -16.33 12.75
CA LEU A 383 -11.35 -17.08 11.94
C LEU A 383 -9.89 -16.85 12.38
N GLY A 384 -9.63 -15.67 12.93
CA GLY A 384 -8.30 -15.23 13.35
C GLY A 384 -8.02 -15.41 14.84
N SER A 385 -8.84 -16.20 15.56
CA SER A 385 -8.65 -16.37 17.00
C SER A 385 -7.29 -16.97 17.32
N TRP A 386 -6.65 -16.45 18.36
CA TRP A 386 -5.32 -16.88 18.77
C TRP A 386 -5.25 -18.38 19.11
N ASP A 387 -6.30 -18.91 19.74
CA ASP A 387 -6.41 -20.32 20.12
C ASP A 387 -6.74 -21.29 18.98
N GLY A 388 -7.06 -20.79 17.79
CA GLY A 388 -7.47 -21.60 16.65
C GLY A 388 -8.83 -22.30 16.78
N GLN A 389 -9.66 -21.99 17.78
CA GLN A 389 -11.00 -22.59 17.98
C GLN A 389 -12.04 -21.99 17.02
N VAL A 390 -11.74 -22.04 15.72
CA VAL A 390 -12.49 -21.35 14.67
C VAL A 390 -13.94 -21.83 14.57
N TYR A 391 -14.17 -23.15 14.58
CA TYR A 391 -15.50 -23.70 14.31
C TYR A 391 -16.49 -23.44 15.44
N ASP A 392 -16.06 -23.60 16.70
CA ASP A 392 -16.90 -23.29 17.87
C ASP A 392 -17.22 -21.80 17.93
N ARG A 393 -16.25 -20.94 17.67
CA ARG A 393 -16.46 -19.48 17.63
C ARG A 393 -17.35 -19.04 16.47
N LEU A 394 -17.23 -19.69 15.30
CA LEU A 394 -18.15 -19.47 14.17
C LEU A 394 -19.59 -19.84 14.55
N PHE A 395 -19.79 -21.02 15.13
CA PHE A 395 -21.11 -21.48 15.58
C PHE A 395 -21.69 -20.56 16.65
N ALA A 396 -20.88 -20.17 17.64
CA ALA A 396 -21.29 -19.24 18.69
C ALA A 396 -21.64 -17.84 18.14
N ALA A 397 -20.88 -17.34 17.17
CA ALA A 397 -21.16 -16.07 16.52
C ALA A 397 -22.46 -16.11 15.69
N ALA A 398 -22.69 -17.18 14.94
CA ALA A 398 -23.93 -17.38 14.18
C ALA A 398 -25.15 -17.46 15.11
N SER A 399 -25.02 -18.16 16.24
CA SER A 399 -26.09 -18.31 17.24
C SER A 399 -26.50 -16.98 17.89
N LYS A 400 -25.60 -15.97 17.92
CA LYS A 400 -25.88 -14.63 18.43
C LYS A 400 -26.59 -13.71 17.40
N SER A 401 -26.78 -14.16 16.16
CA SER A 401 -27.46 -13.37 15.14
C SER A 401 -28.90 -13.05 15.58
N PRO A 402 -29.35 -11.79 15.48
CA PRO A 402 -30.74 -11.43 15.78
C PRO A 402 -31.78 -12.24 14.99
N LEU A 403 -31.42 -12.69 13.78
CA LEU A 403 -32.28 -13.52 12.94
C LEU A 403 -32.57 -14.91 13.54
N ASN A 404 -31.75 -15.37 14.48
CA ASN A 404 -31.88 -16.67 15.14
C ASN A 404 -32.55 -16.58 16.52
N GLN A 405 -33.07 -15.40 16.92
CA GLN A 405 -33.81 -15.25 18.17
C GLN A 405 -35.09 -16.09 18.18
N ASP A 406 -35.79 -16.10 17.04
CA ASP A 406 -37.00 -16.90 16.85
C ASP A 406 -36.72 -18.01 15.82
N THR A 407 -37.15 -19.25 16.12
CA THR A 407 -37.02 -20.37 15.18
C THR A 407 -37.84 -20.16 13.91
N VAL A 408 -38.94 -19.40 14.00
CA VAL A 408 -39.79 -19.03 12.86
C VAL A 408 -40.00 -17.51 12.91
N ASN A 409 -39.39 -16.81 11.96
CA ASN A 409 -39.45 -15.37 11.89
C ASN A 409 -40.87 -14.86 11.55
N GLU A 410 -41.26 -13.69 12.04
CA GLU A 410 -42.55 -13.04 11.75
C GLU A 410 -42.85 -12.94 10.24
N SER A 411 -41.83 -12.70 9.42
CA SER A 411 -41.95 -12.65 7.96
C SER A 411 -42.51 -13.94 7.34
N PHE A 412 -42.25 -15.10 7.94
CA PHE A 412 -42.87 -16.36 7.51
C PHE A 412 -44.38 -16.32 7.70
N HIS A 413 -44.85 -15.90 8.88
CA HIS A 413 -46.28 -15.85 9.17
C HIS A 413 -47.02 -14.83 8.31
N LYS A 414 -46.38 -13.69 8.05
CA LYS A 414 -46.98 -12.57 7.33
C LYS A 414 -47.00 -12.77 5.82
N TYR A 415 -45.95 -13.37 5.25
CA TYR A 415 -45.77 -13.40 3.79
C TYR A 415 -45.66 -14.81 3.22
N LEU A 416 -44.82 -15.69 3.80
CA LEU A 416 -44.58 -17.02 3.22
C LEU A 416 -45.73 -17.98 3.47
N LYS A 417 -46.29 -18.01 4.69
CA LYS A 417 -47.37 -18.93 5.07
C LYS A 417 -48.65 -18.69 4.27
N PRO A 418 -49.11 -17.44 4.02
CA PRO A 418 -50.23 -17.20 3.11
C PRO A 418 -49.90 -17.58 1.66
N MET A 419 -48.71 -17.23 1.15
CA MET A 419 -48.28 -17.56 -0.21
C MET A 419 -48.27 -19.08 -0.46
N LEU A 420 -47.69 -19.85 0.46
CA LEU A 420 -47.67 -21.31 0.38
C LEU A 420 -49.07 -21.94 0.46
N LYS A 421 -50.05 -21.24 1.04
CA LYS A 421 -51.44 -21.69 1.14
C LYS A 421 -52.33 -21.22 -0.01
N SER A 422 -51.94 -20.18 -0.76
CA SER A 422 -52.78 -19.59 -1.80
C SER A 422 -52.86 -20.42 -3.08
N GLY A 423 -52.08 -21.51 -3.21
CA GLY A 423 -52.11 -22.38 -4.39
C GLY A 423 -51.69 -21.70 -5.70
N LEU A 424 -51.04 -20.53 -5.60
CA LEU A 424 -50.39 -19.81 -6.70
C LEU A 424 -49.02 -20.39 -7.00
#